data_AF-A0A0A0LNX7-F1
#
_entry.id   AF-A0A0A0LNX7-F1
#
_cell.length_a   1.000
_cell.length_b   1.000
_cell.length_c   1.000
_cell.angle_alpha   90.00
_cell.angle_beta   90.00
_cell.angle_gamma   90.00
#
_symmetry.space_group_name_H-M   'P 1'
#
loop_
_entity.id
_entity.type
_entity.pdbx_description
1 polymer ?
#
loop_
_entity_poly.entity_id
_entity_poly.type
_entity_poly.pdbx_seq_one_letter_code
_entity_poly.pdbx_strand_id
1 'polypeptide(L)'
;MAPSSSSSGHGASKFLGDLPSRGFFSSTVPSSNPGSMRVYICLHDTAPPEDQEIKTNQQNILIRSLMLKNSSSKDGKGVATGESSRKRAGEKISDSRAKKAAQVCSSKGASNNETPTKDLQNLTVERLRALLKAKGLSLRGKKDELIARLRSADG
;
A
#
# COMPACT_ATOMS: atom_id res chain seq x y z
N MET A 1 -3.96 -16.65 58.14
CA MET A 1 -2.84 -15.96 57.47
C MET A 1 -1.56 -16.72 57.78
N ALA A 2 -0.98 -17.38 56.78
CA ALA A 2 0.35 -17.98 56.86
C ALA A 2 1.10 -17.56 55.58
N PRO A 3 2.38 -17.15 55.67
CA PRO A 3 3.11 -16.69 54.51
C PRO A 3 3.50 -17.89 53.65
N SER A 4 3.06 -17.91 52.40
CA SER A 4 3.48 -18.90 51.42
C SER A 4 4.96 -18.71 51.11
N SER A 5 5.75 -19.74 51.41
CA SER A 5 7.18 -19.85 51.14
C SER A 5 7.53 -19.44 49.71
N SER A 6 8.30 -18.37 49.56
CA SER A 6 8.95 -18.00 48.31
C SER A 6 10.01 -19.04 47.96
N SER A 7 9.66 -20.03 47.13
CA SER A 7 10.67 -20.82 46.45
C SER A 7 11.44 -19.87 45.53
N SER A 8 12.71 -19.64 45.83
CA SER A 8 13.63 -18.91 44.95
C SER A 8 13.75 -19.67 43.64
N GLY A 9 12.92 -19.30 42.66
CA GLY A 9 12.91 -19.89 41.33
C GLY A 9 14.24 -19.63 40.63
N HIS A 10 15.05 -20.69 40.48
CA HIS A 10 16.27 -20.63 39.68
C HIS A 10 15.90 -20.80 38.19
N GLY A 11 16.50 -19.98 37.32
CA GLY A 11 16.28 -20.04 35.87
C GLY A 11 15.22 -19.05 35.35
N ALA A 12 14.42 -19.47 34.37
CA ALA A 12 13.45 -18.62 33.68
C ALA A 12 12.19 -18.29 34.50
N SER A 13 11.92 -19.04 35.57
CA SER A 13 10.74 -18.87 36.44
C SER A 13 10.66 -17.51 37.12
N LYS A 14 11.80 -16.84 37.35
CA LYS A 14 11.87 -15.47 37.88
C LYS A 14 11.23 -14.41 36.97
N PHE A 15 11.04 -14.73 35.69
CA PHE A 15 10.40 -13.83 34.71
C PHE A 15 8.92 -14.19 34.45
N LEU A 16 8.40 -15.22 35.12
CA LEU A 16 7.04 -15.73 34.92
C LEU A 16 6.11 -15.47 36.13
N GLY A 17 6.57 -14.67 37.10
CA GLY A 17 5.74 -14.18 38.20
C GLY A 17 4.67 -13.18 37.71
N ASP A 18 3.62 -13.02 38.52
CA ASP A 18 2.60 -11.97 38.36
C ASP A 18 1.92 -11.88 36.98
N LEU A 19 1.70 -13.03 36.33
CA LEU A 19 0.92 -13.08 35.10
C LEU A 19 -0.51 -12.58 35.34
N PRO A 20 -1.11 -11.83 34.40
CA PRO A 20 -2.47 -11.33 34.55
C PRO A 20 -3.51 -12.44 34.77
N SER A 21 -4.08 -12.51 35.97
CA SER A 21 -5.12 -13.47 36.34
C SER A 21 -6.52 -12.97 35.93
N ARG A 22 -6.79 -12.92 34.62
CA ARG A 22 -8.11 -12.52 34.07
C ARG A 22 -9.13 -13.65 34.00
N GLY A 23 -8.79 -14.87 34.44
CA GLY A 23 -9.61 -16.07 34.22
C GLY A 23 -9.92 -16.87 35.48
N PHE A 24 -10.99 -17.69 35.40
CA PHE A 24 -11.46 -18.59 36.45
C PHE A 24 -10.92 -20.02 36.31
N PHE A 25 -9.73 -20.20 35.73
CA PHE A 25 -9.09 -21.52 35.55
C PHE A 25 -8.45 -22.02 36.87
N SER A 26 -9.22 -22.03 37.96
CA SER A 26 -8.81 -22.55 39.27
C SER A 26 -9.12 -24.03 39.43
N SER A 27 -10.08 -24.57 38.65
CA SER A 27 -10.43 -25.99 38.66
C SER A 27 -9.66 -26.74 37.60
N THR A 28 -8.90 -27.76 38.02
CA THR A 28 -8.23 -28.73 37.15
C THR A 28 -9.16 -29.84 36.70
N VAL A 29 -10.43 -29.83 37.13
CA VAL A 29 -11.41 -30.86 36.77
C VAL A 29 -11.87 -30.61 35.33
N PRO A 30 -11.60 -31.53 34.39
CA PRO A 30 -12.12 -31.40 33.03
C PRO A 30 -13.65 -31.40 33.08
N SER A 31 -14.26 -30.37 32.50
CA SER A 31 -15.71 -30.27 32.34
C SER A 31 -16.25 -31.57 31.73
N SER A 32 -17.21 -32.21 32.42
CA SER A 32 -17.83 -33.48 32.01
C SER A 32 -18.66 -33.41 30.73
N ASN A 33 -18.71 -32.24 30.08
CA ASN A 33 -19.24 -32.09 28.73
C ASN A 33 -18.09 -31.81 27.75
N PRO A 34 -17.47 -32.86 27.15
CA PRO A 34 -16.60 -32.73 25.99
C PRO A 34 -17.40 -32.47 24.69
N GLY A 35 -18.69 -32.12 24.81
CA GLY A 35 -19.55 -31.75 23.70
C GLY A 35 -19.21 -30.34 23.26
N SER A 36 -18.71 -30.25 22.02
CA SER A 36 -18.34 -29.04 21.29
C SER A 36 -19.26 -27.83 21.50
N MET A 37 -18.73 -26.64 21.16
CA MET A 37 -19.46 -25.36 21.19
C MET A 37 -20.88 -25.54 20.63
N ARG A 38 -21.88 -25.26 21.47
CA ARG A 38 -23.30 -25.46 21.12
C ARG A 38 -23.65 -24.53 19.95
N VAL A 39 -24.40 -25.05 18.98
CA VAL A 39 -24.94 -24.23 17.88
C VAL A 39 -25.96 -23.26 18.47
N TYR A 40 -25.72 -21.96 18.27
CA TYR A 40 -26.68 -20.94 18.63
C TYR A 40 -27.80 -20.88 17.59
N ILE A 41 -29.05 -21.01 18.05
CA ILE A 41 -30.24 -20.89 17.21
C ILE A 41 -30.98 -19.62 17.65
N CYS A 42 -31.05 -18.63 16.76
CA CYS A 42 -31.79 -17.39 17.03
C CYS A 42 -33.28 -17.70 17.13
N LEU A 43 -33.88 -17.42 18.28
CA LEU A 43 -35.35 -17.50 18.49
C LEU A 43 -36.05 -16.16 18.27
N HIS A 44 -35.28 -15.09 18.09
CA HIS A 44 -35.74 -13.73 17.87
C HIS A 44 -35.17 -13.20 16.55
N ASP A 45 -35.77 -12.12 16.07
CA ASP A 45 -35.28 -11.42 14.89
C ASP A 45 -33.86 -10.87 15.14
N THR A 46 -32.94 -11.22 14.25
CA THR A 46 -31.56 -10.73 14.26
C THR A 46 -31.28 -9.78 13.10
N ALA A 47 -32.32 -9.18 12.52
CA ALA A 47 -32.16 -8.06 11.61
C ALA A 47 -31.34 -6.96 12.28
N PRO A 48 -30.40 -6.33 11.56
CA PRO A 48 -29.69 -5.17 12.08
C PRO A 48 -30.69 -4.04 12.39
N PRO A 49 -30.39 -3.15 13.34
CA PRO A 49 -31.21 -1.97 13.61
C PRO A 49 -31.46 -1.16 12.33
N GLU A 50 -32.70 -0.68 12.15
CA GLU A 50 -33.17 -0.07 10.90
C GLU A 50 -32.35 1.17 10.47
N ASP A 51 -31.83 1.93 11.44
CA ASP A 51 -31.03 3.12 11.18
C ASP A 51 -29.58 2.82 10.74
N GLN A 52 -29.13 1.57 10.82
CA GLN A 52 -27.74 1.20 10.60
C GLN A 52 -27.52 0.59 9.21
N GLU A 53 -27.07 1.41 8.27
CA GLU A 53 -26.73 0.97 6.92
C GLU A 53 -25.21 0.92 6.70
N ILE A 54 -24.69 -0.26 6.32
CA ILE A 54 -23.28 -0.42 5.91
C ILE A 54 -23.17 -0.13 4.42
N LYS A 55 -22.67 1.06 4.06
CA LYS A 55 -22.44 1.46 2.66
C LYS A 55 -20.95 1.42 2.31
N THR A 56 -20.64 0.75 1.22
CA THR A 56 -19.30 0.80 0.61
C THR A 56 -19.29 1.89 -0.46
N ASN A 57 -18.31 2.78 -0.38
CA ASN A 57 -18.15 3.81 -1.41
C ASN A 57 -17.63 3.17 -2.71
N GLN A 58 -18.42 3.33 -3.77
CA GLN A 58 -18.24 2.72 -5.09
C GLN A 58 -17.10 3.36 -5.91
N GLN A 59 -16.58 4.50 -5.48
CA GLN A 59 -15.55 5.22 -6.23
C GLN A 59 -14.19 4.54 -6.08
N ASN A 60 -13.51 4.36 -7.22
CA ASN A 60 -12.14 3.85 -7.25
C ASN A 60 -11.21 4.69 -6.36
N ILE A 61 -10.37 4.00 -5.60
CA ILE A 61 -9.45 4.60 -4.61
C ILE A 61 -8.51 5.64 -5.23
N LEU A 62 -8.07 5.45 -6.47
CA LEU A 62 -7.18 6.37 -7.17
C LEU A 62 -7.89 7.68 -7.48
N ILE A 63 -9.11 7.60 -8.02
CA ILE A 63 -9.93 8.77 -8.35
C ILE A 63 -10.20 9.58 -7.09
N ARG A 64 -10.59 8.92 -5.98
CA ARG A 64 -10.82 9.61 -4.71
C ARG A 64 -9.57 10.33 -4.22
N SER A 65 -8.41 9.66 -4.29
CA SER A 65 -7.13 10.23 -3.85
C SER A 65 -6.75 11.47 -4.67
N LEU A 66 -6.94 11.40 -5.99
CA LEU A 66 -6.69 12.54 -6.88
C LEU A 66 -7.66 13.70 -6.62
N MET A 67 -8.95 13.42 -6.38
CA MET A 67 -9.94 14.45 -6.03
C MET A 67 -9.61 15.14 -4.70
N LEU A 68 -9.15 14.38 -3.69
CA LEU A 68 -8.68 14.94 -2.42
C LEU A 68 -7.43 15.82 -2.60
N LYS A 69 -6.48 15.38 -3.45
CA LYS A 69 -5.27 16.16 -3.77
C LYS A 69 -5.59 17.45 -4.56
N ASN A 70 -6.60 17.41 -5.42
CA ASN A 70 -7.00 18.55 -6.25
C ASN A 70 -7.89 19.54 -5.49
N SER A 71 -8.56 19.12 -4.41
CA SER A 71 -9.28 20.02 -3.51
C SER A 71 -8.34 20.67 -2.49
N SER A 72 -7.24 20.02 -2.11
CA SER A 72 -6.23 20.60 -1.20
C SER A 72 -5.29 21.62 -1.86
N SER A 73 -5.43 21.90 -3.17
CA SER A 73 -4.60 22.89 -3.87
C SER A 73 -5.20 24.29 -3.94
N LYS A 74 -6.41 24.50 -3.40
CA LYS A 74 -7.11 25.79 -3.48
C LYS A 74 -7.11 26.61 -2.18
N ASP A 75 -6.89 25.97 -1.03
CA ASP A 75 -6.85 26.64 0.27
C ASP A 75 -5.61 26.20 1.05
N GLY A 76 -4.74 27.16 1.40
CA GLY A 76 -3.74 26.97 2.45
C GLY A 76 -2.29 26.87 2.00
N LYS A 77 -1.67 28.04 1.81
CA LYS A 77 -0.27 28.26 2.20
C LYS A 77 -0.11 27.84 3.68
N GLY A 78 0.45 26.67 3.95
CA GLY A 78 0.71 26.25 5.34
C GLY A 78 1.19 24.81 5.50
N VAL A 79 2.51 24.64 5.51
CA VAL A 79 3.26 23.56 6.17
C VAL A 79 2.94 22.13 5.70
N ALA A 80 3.65 21.73 4.64
CA ALA A 80 3.89 20.33 4.34
C ALA A 80 4.87 19.72 5.36
N THR A 81 4.37 19.15 6.46
CA THR A 81 5.09 18.08 7.16
C THR A 81 4.96 16.82 6.32
N GLY A 82 5.97 16.57 5.50
CA GLY A 82 6.07 15.36 4.70
C GLY A 82 6.20 14.13 5.60
N GLU A 83 5.13 13.36 5.72
CA GLU A 83 5.22 11.94 6.09
C GLU A 83 5.03 11.08 4.85
N SER A 84 6.03 11.14 3.97
CA SER A 84 6.29 10.07 3.02
C SER A 84 7.17 9.02 3.69
N SER A 85 6.85 7.74 3.48
CA SER A 85 7.79 6.63 3.59
C SER A 85 8.43 6.35 4.95
N ARG A 86 7.68 5.71 5.86
CA ARG A 86 8.27 4.78 6.84
C ARG A 86 7.53 3.45 6.84
N LYS A 87 7.53 2.75 5.69
CA LYS A 87 7.38 1.29 5.69
C LYS A 87 8.76 0.69 5.99
N ARG A 88 8.79 -0.09 7.07
CA ARG A 88 9.96 -0.69 7.74
C ARG A 88 11.06 -1.16 6.77
N ALA A 89 12.28 -0.63 6.94
CA ALA A 89 13.47 -1.23 6.38
C ALA A 89 13.68 -2.58 7.07
N GLY A 90 13.58 -3.68 6.32
CA GLY A 90 14.02 -4.99 6.80
C GLY A 90 15.53 -4.95 7.01
N GLU A 91 15.95 -5.13 8.26
CA GLU A 91 17.33 -5.34 8.66
C GLU A 91 17.91 -6.54 7.91
N LYS A 92 18.85 -6.29 7.00
CA LYS A 92 19.62 -7.36 6.36
C LYS A 92 20.88 -7.57 7.18
N ILE A 93 20.83 -8.59 8.04
CA ILE A 93 21.98 -9.16 8.74
C ILE A 93 22.98 -9.61 7.68
N SER A 94 24.15 -8.98 7.68
CA SER A 94 25.28 -9.31 6.82
C SER A 94 26.09 -10.44 7.47
N ASP A 95 25.91 -11.67 7.01
CA ASP A 95 26.87 -12.74 7.29
C ASP A 95 27.56 -13.19 6.01
N SER A 96 28.87 -13.21 6.10
CA SER A 96 29.81 -13.37 5.01
C SER A 96 30.29 -14.82 4.92
N ARG A 97 30.56 -15.25 3.67
CA ARG A 97 31.44 -16.35 3.23
C ARG A 97 30.79 -17.72 2.93
N ALA A 98 30.63 -18.01 1.64
CA ALA A 98 31.25 -19.17 0.94
C ALA A 98 31.01 -19.10 -0.58
N LYS A 99 31.92 -19.68 -1.36
CA LYS A 99 32.15 -19.44 -2.80
C LYS A 99 31.27 -20.28 -3.74
N LYS A 100 31.11 -19.73 -4.97
CA LYS A 100 31.09 -20.37 -6.31
C LYS A 100 29.70 -20.70 -6.91
N ALA A 101 29.26 -19.88 -7.87
CA ALA A 101 29.06 -20.26 -9.29
C ALA A 101 28.48 -19.07 -10.08
N ALA A 102 28.99 -18.87 -11.29
CA ALA A 102 28.65 -17.78 -12.19
C ALA A 102 27.30 -18.02 -12.88
N GLN A 103 26.47 -16.98 -13.01
CA GLN A 103 25.65 -16.80 -14.20
C GLN A 103 25.42 -15.32 -14.49
N VAL A 104 25.75 -14.98 -15.72
CA VAL A 104 25.65 -13.70 -16.40
C VAL A 104 24.18 -13.29 -16.57
N CYS A 105 23.84 -12.06 -16.19
CA CYS A 105 22.87 -11.27 -16.94
C CYS A 105 23.31 -9.80 -16.99
N SER A 106 23.80 -9.41 -18.17
CA SER A 106 24.07 -8.03 -18.52
C SER A 106 22.74 -7.32 -18.74
N SER A 107 22.44 -6.29 -17.96
CA SER A 107 21.55 -5.22 -18.40
C SER A 107 22.36 -3.94 -18.50
N LYS A 108 22.80 -3.69 -19.74
CA LYS A 108 23.46 -2.47 -20.19
C LYS A 108 22.66 -1.24 -19.77
N GLY A 109 23.41 -0.23 -19.34
CA GLY A 109 22.89 1.05 -18.90
C GLY A 109 21.92 1.71 -19.88
N ALA A 110 20.87 2.29 -19.30
CA ALA A 110 20.01 3.23 -19.99
C ALA A 110 20.82 4.50 -20.28
N SER A 111 21.36 4.54 -21.49
CA SER A 111 21.94 5.72 -22.10
C SER A 111 20.86 6.80 -22.24
N ASN A 112 21.06 7.93 -21.58
CA ASN A 112 20.33 9.18 -21.82
C ASN A 112 20.61 9.64 -23.25
N ASN A 113 19.77 9.21 -24.18
CA ASN A 113 19.51 9.94 -25.40
C ASN A 113 18.01 10.21 -25.44
N GLU A 114 17.60 11.25 -24.73
CA GLU A 114 16.33 11.95 -24.92
C GLU A 114 16.34 12.54 -26.33
N THR A 115 15.88 11.74 -27.27
CA THR A 115 15.53 12.21 -28.58
C THR A 115 14.17 12.94 -28.47
N PRO A 116 13.97 14.10 -29.11
CA PRO A 116 12.69 14.84 -29.11
C PRO A 116 11.51 14.01 -29.66
N THR A 117 11.83 12.84 -30.19
CA THR A 117 10.92 11.82 -30.69
C THR A 117 9.96 11.29 -29.63
N LYS A 118 10.42 11.11 -28.38
CA LYS A 118 9.60 10.54 -27.28
C LYS A 118 8.66 11.60 -26.71
N ASP A 119 9.12 12.85 -26.63
CA ASP A 119 8.33 13.95 -26.12
C ASP A 119 7.09 14.21 -26.97
N LEU A 120 7.24 14.19 -28.30
CA LEU A 120 6.11 14.34 -29.24
C LEU A 120 5.10 13.19 -29.16
N GLN A 121 5.52 11.96 -28.81
CA GLN A 121 4.62 10.81 -28.66
C GLN A 121 3.72 10.92 -27.43
N ASN A 122 4.20 11.58 -26.38
CA ASN A 122 3.48 11.80 -25.12
C ASN A 122 2.43 12.92 -25.22
N LEU A 123 2.47 13.75 -26.27
CA LEU A 123 1.49 14.82 -26.49
C LEU A 123 0.12 14.28 -26.94
N THR A 124 -0.93 14.98 -26.52
CA THR A 124 -2.29 14.74 -27.01
C THR A 124 -2.44 15.23 -28.45
N VAL A 125 -3.42 14.70 -29.18
CA VAL A 125 -3.71 15.10 -30.58
C VAL A 125 -4.03 16.59 -30.68
N GLU A 126 -4.70 17.15 -29.68
CA GLU A 126 -5.01 18.59 -29.61
C GLU A 126 -3.74 19.43 -29.51
N ARG A 127 -2.79 19.02 -28.66
CA ARG A 127 -1.52 19.74 -28.51
C ARG A 127 -0.65 19.61 -29.77
N LEU A 128 -0.65 18.45 -30.42
CA LEU A 128 0.02 18.24 -31.71
C LEU A 128 -0.58 19.14 -32.81
N ARG A 129 -1.92 19.25 -32.88
CA ARG A 129 -2.59 20.17 -33.81
C ARG A 129 -2.29 21.64 -33.51
N ALA A 130 -2.21 22.03 -32.23
CA ALA A 130 -1.84 23.39 -31.85
C ALA A 130 -0.42 23.76 -32.32
N LEU A 131 0.55 22.84 -32.15
CA LEU A 131 1.92 23.04 -32.63
C LEU A 131 1.99 23.11 -34.16
N LEU A 132 1.26 22.25 -34.87
CA LEU A 132 1.17 22.32 -36.33
C LEU A 132 0.50 23.62 -36.79
N LYS A 133 -0.54 24.09 -36.11
CA LYS A 133 -1.21 25.37 -36.41
C LYS A 133 -0.27 26.56 -36.22
N ALA A 134 0.52 26.56 -35.14
CA ALA A 134 1.52 27.60 -34.89
C ALA A 134 2.60 27.63 -35.97
N LYS A 135 2.96 26.45 -36.54
CA LYS A 135 3.89 26.33 -37.66
C LYS A 135 3.24 26.49 -39.05
N GLY A 136 1.94 26.76 -39.13
CA GLY A 136 1.21 26.90 -40.40
C GLY A 136 1.09 25.59 -41.21
N LEU A 137 1.22 24.43 -40.56
CA LEU A 137 1.19 23.12 -41.19
C LEU A 137 -0.21 22.48 -41.14
N SER A 138 -0.46 21.52 -42.05
CA SER A 138 -1.74 20.82 -42.14
C SER A 138 -2.09 20.05 -40.85
N LEU A 139 -3.33 20.24 -40.37
CA LEU A 139 -3.89 19.65 -39.15
C LEU A 139 -4.56 18.28 -39.36
N ARG A 140 -4.61 17.82 -40.61
CA ARG A 140 -5.31 16.61 -41.01
C ARG A 140 -4.40 15.38 -40.86
N GLY A 141 -4.97 14.29 -40.37
CA GLY A 141 -4.28 13.00 -40.26
C GLY A 141 -4.48 12.29 -38.92
N LYS A 142 -3.92 11.06 -38.84
CA LYS A 142 -3.79 10.28 -37.60
C LYS A 142 -2.66 10.84 -36.72
N LYS A 143 -2.62 10.46 -35.43
CA LYS A 143 -1.62 10.98 -34.46
C LYS A 143 -0.18 10.82 -34.96
N ASP A 144 0.16 9.68 -35.55
CA ASP A 144 1.50 9.41 -36.06
C ASP A 144 1.89 10.31 -37.24
N GLU A 145 0.93 10.62 -38.11
CA GLU A 145 1.15 11.55 -39.24
C GLU A 145 1.41 12.98 -38.75
N LEU A 146 0.74 13.41 -37.67
CA LEU A 146 0.99 14.72 -37.05
C LEU A 146 2.39 14.78 -36.41
N ILE A 147 2.81 13.69 -35.75
CA ILE A 147 4.15 13.59 -35.14
C ILE A 147 5.24 13.57 -36.22
N ALA A 148 5.07 12.78 -37.28
CA ALA A 148 6.00 12.73 -38.39
C ALA A 148 6.17 14.11 -39.04
N ARG A 149 5.07 14.82 -39.25
CA ARG A 149 5.08 16.17 -39.85
C ARG A 149 5.76 17.22 -38.96
N LEU A 150 5.58 17.14 -37.64
CA LEU A 150 6.32 17.99 -36.70
C LEU A 150 7.82 17.70 -36.75
N ARG A 151 8.21 16.41 -36.76
CA ARG A 151 9.62 16.03 -36.87
C ARG A 151 10.26 16.53 -38.17
N SER A 152 9.58 16.41 -39.30
CA SER A 152 10.06 16.91 -40.59
C SER A 152 10.18 18.43 -40.66
N ALA A 153 9.55 19.17 -39.73
CA ALA A 153 9.62 20.63 -39.65
C ALA A 153 10.53 21.13 -38.50
N ASP A 154 11.15 20.22 -37.74
CA ASP A 154 12.10 20.49 -36.66
C ASP A 154 13.52 19.99 -36.99
N GLY A 155 13.70 19.33 -38.13
CA GLY A 155 15.00 18.96 -38.71
C GLY A 155 15.33 19.86 -39.88
#